data_AF-A0A356EKU0-F1
#
_entry.id   AF-A0A356EKU0-F1
#
_cell.length_a   1.000
_cell.length_b   1.000
_cell.length_c   1.000
_cell.angle_alpha   90.00
_cell.angle_beta   90.00
_cell.angle_gamma   90.00
#
_symmetry.space_group_name_H-M   'P 1'
#
loop_
_entity.id
_entity.type
_entity.pdbx_description
1 polymer ?
#
loop_
_entity_poly.entity_id
_entity_poly.type
_entity_poly.pdbx_seq_one_letter_code
_entity_poly.pdbx_strand_id
1 'polypeptide(L)' 'MQLHPVDIAIVLVYLVIVVVAGLMISRRAGKNIDAYFLGGKSIPWYMLGVANASGMFDITGTTWMVVILFLYGLKS' A
#
# COMPACT_ATOMS: atom_id res chain seq x y z
N MET A 1 26.75 -2.72 -9.43
CA MET A 1 25.96 -2.35 -8.24
C MET A 1 25.81 -3.59 -7.38
N GLN A 2 26.42 -3.61 -6.19
CA GLN A 2 26.23 -4.70 -5.23
C GLN A 2 25.15 -4.25 -4.24
N LEU A 3 24.05 -5.00 -4.17
CA LEU A 3 23.02 -4.75 -3.16
C LEU A 3 23.56 -5.17 -1.81
N HIS A 4 23.46 -4.30 -0.82
CA HIS A 4 23.92 -4.63 0.51
C HIS A 4 23.01 -5.72 1.08
N PRO A 5 23.53 -6.73 1.81
CA PRO A 5 22.70 -7.79 2.39
C PRO A 5 21.54 -7.26 3.26
N VAL A 6 21.74 -6.08 3.88
CA VAL A 6 20.69 -5.40 4.66
C VAL A 6 19.54 -4.91 3.77
N ASP A 7 19.81 -4.41 2.55
CA ASP A 7 18.77 -3.95 1.64
C ASP A 7 17.85 -5.11 1.26
N ILE A 8 18.45 -6.26 0.95
CA ILE A 8 17.74 -7.50 0.63
C ILE A 8 16.91 -7.97 1.84
N ALA A 9 17.50 -7.92 3.04
CA ALA A 9 16.80 -8.30 4.26
C ALA A 9 15.56 -7.43 4.52
N ILE A 10 15.66 -6.11 4.32
CA ILE A 10 14.53 -5.18 4.47
C ILE A 10 13.39 -5.54 3.52
N VAL A 11 13.71 -5.78 2.24
CA VAL A 11 12.69 -6.16 1.22
C VAL A 11 12.03 -7.48 1.58
N LEU A 12 12.81 -8.49 1.97
CA LEU A 12 12.27 -9.80 2.37
C LEU A 12 11.36 -9.69 3.59
N VAL A 13 11.77 -8.96 4.63
CA VAL A 13 10.96 -8.74 5.83
C VAL A 13 9.66 -8.03 5.48
N TYR A 14 9.72 -6.99 4.65
CA TYR A 14 8.53 -6.28 4.18
C TYR A 14 7.56 -7.22 3.45
N LEU A 15 8.04 -8.02 2.50
CA LEU A 15 7.20 -8.98 1.76
C LEU A 15 6.56 -10.02 2.69
N VAL A 16 7.32 -10.55 3.64
CA VAL A 16 6.79 -11.50 4.64
C VAL A 16 5.68 -10.86 5.46
N ILE A 17 5.86 -9.63 5.94
CA ILE A 17 4.83 -8.91 6.70
C ILE A 17 3.57 -8.73 5.87
N VAL A 18 3.69 -8.30 4.61
CA VAL A 18 2.55 -8.10 3.70
C VAL A 18 1.79 -9.40 3.47
N VAL A 19 2.50 -10.50 3.19
CA VAL A 19 1.88 -11.82 2.96
C VAL A 19 1.17 -12.31 4.22
N VAL A 20 1.82 -12.25 5.38
CA VAL A 20 1.22 -12.68 6.66
C VAL A 20 -0.03 -11.86 6.98
N ALA A 21 0.03 -10.54 6.83
CA ALA A 21 -1.11 -9.66 7.02
C ALA A 21 -2.27 -10.00 6.05
N GLY A 22 -1.96 -10.23 4.77
CA GLY A 22 -2.92 -10.65 3.76
C GLY A 22 -3.61 -11.97 4.12
N LEU A 23 -2.86 -12.98 4.55
CA LEU A 23 -3.41 -14.26 4.99
C LEU A 23 -4.30 -14.13 6.24
N MET A 24 -3.90 -13.30 7.21
CA MET A 24 -4.69 -13.03 8.41
C MET A 24 -6.02 -12.35 8.09
N ILE A 25 -6.01 -11.37 7.19
CA ILE A 25 -7.21 -10.63 6.77
C ILE A 25 -8.09 -11.48 5.85
N SER A 26 -7.51 -12.28 4.96
CA SER A 26 -8.24 -13.19 4.05
C SER A 26 -9.16 -14.15 4.83
N ARG A 27 -8.69 -14.70 5.95
CA ARG A 27 -9.52 -15.54 6.84
C ARG A 27 -10.74 -14.81 7.41
N ARG A 28 -10.67 -13.48 7.59
CA ARG A 28 -11.79 -12.65 8.07
C ARG A 28 -12.74 -12.29 6.93
N ALA A 29 -12.19 -11.93 5.77
CA ALA A 29 -12.95 -11.56 4.58
C ALA A 29 -13.76 -12.74 4.01
N GLY A 30 -13.25 -13.98 4.13
CA GLY A 30 -13.93 -15.19 3.63
C GLY A 30 -15.20 -15.61 4.38
N LYS A 31 -15.60 -14.91 5.45
CA LYS A 31 -16.77 -15.29 6.26
C LYS A 31 -18.10 -15.08 5.53
N ASN A 32 -18.25 -13.99 4.78
CA ASN A 32 -19.43 -13.67 3.98
C ASN A 32 -19.13 -12.51 3.02
N ILE A 33 -20.08 -12.20 2.13
CA ILE A 33 -19.95 -11.16 1.11
C ILE A 33 -19.78 -9.76 1.72
N ASP A 34 -20.45 -9.48 2.84
CA ASP A 34 -20.35 -8.21 3.56
C ASP A 34 -18.95 -8.01 4.19
N ALA A 35 -18.34 -9.06 4.71
CA ALA A 35 -16.97 -9.01 5.21
C ALA A 35 -15.96 -8.81 4.09
N TYR A 36 -16.20 -9.40 2.92
CA TYR A 36 -15.33 -9.27 1.75
C TYR A 36 -15.37 -7.87 1.13
N PHE A 37 -16.56 -7.32 0.88
CA PHE A 37 -16.70 -6.02 0.20
C PHE A 37 -16.74 -4.82 1.14
N LEU A 38 -17.31 -4.97 2.35
CA LEU A 38 -17.58 -3.84 3.25
C LEU A 38 -16.74 -3.90 4.54
N GLY A 39 -15.85 -4.89 4.70
CA GLY A 39 -15.09 -5.08 5.93
C GLY A 39 -15.97 -5.23 7.18
N GLY A 40 -17.19 -5.75 7.00
CA GLY A 40 -18.18 -5.87 8.07
C GLY A 40 -18.69 -4.53 8.61
N LYS A 41 -18.58 -3.43 7.84
CA LYS A 41 -19.03 -2.07 8.21
C LYS A 41 -18.43 -1.56 9.54
N SER A 42 -17.29 -2.11 9.93
CA SER A 42 -16.63 -1.85 11.21
C SER A 42 -15.36 -1.01 11.07
N ILE A 43 -14.96 -0.70 9.83
CA ILE A 43 -13.75 0.08 9.54
C ILE A 43 -14.03 1.56 9.85
N PRO A 44 -13.22 2.21 10.72
CA PRO A 44 -13.42 3.61 11.05
C PRO A 44 -13.10 4.52 9.88
N TRP A 45 -13.77 5.67 9.81
CA TRP A 45 -13.73 6.59 8.66
C TRP A 45 -12.33 7.04 8.26
N TYR A 46 -11.42 7.25 9.21
CA TYR A 46 -10.05 7.69 8.92
C TYR A 46 -9.27 6.61 8.17
N MET A 47 -9.50 5.33 8.48
CA MET A 47 -8.89 4.22 7.74
C MET A 47 -9.47 4.11 6.33
N LEU A 48 -10.76 4.41 6.15
CA LEU A 48 -11.37 4.48 4.81
C LEU A 48 -10.75 5.60 3.98
N GLY A 49 -10.52 6.77 4.58
CA GLY A 49 -9.82 7.88 3.93
C GLY A 49 -8.39 7.52 3.52
N VAL A 50 -7.63 6.90 4.44
CA VAL A 50 -6.27 6.42 4.16
C VAL A 50 -6.27 5.35 3.07
N ALA A 51 -7.21 4.40 3.08
CA ALA A 51 -7.31 3.37 2.05
C ALA A 51 -7.56 3.98 0.67
N ASN A 52 -8.50 4.92 0.56
CA ASN A 52 -8.78 5.60 -0.70
C ASN A 52 -7.57 6.41 -1.20
N ALA A 53 -6.91 7.17 -0.31
CA ALA A 53 -5.69 7.89 -0.66
C ALA A 53 -4.59 6.93 -1.12
N SER A 54 -4.36 5.83 -0.39
CA SER A 54 -3.30 4.86 -0.70
C SER A 54 -3.45 4.22 -2.09
N GLY A 55 -4.67 4.04 -2.58
CA GLY A 55 -4.91 3.54 -3.94
C GLY A 55 -4.44 4.50 -5.04
N MET A 56 -4.31 5.79 -4.73
CA MET A 56 -3.74 6.81 -5.63
C MET A 56 -2.22 6.98 -5.46
N PHE A 57 -1.67 6.51 -4.34
CA PHE A 57 -0.23 6.54 -4.06
C PHE A 57 0.42 5.21 -4.47
N ASP A 58 0.54 5.02 -5.79
CA ASP A 58 1.22 3.88 -6.38
C ASP A 58 2.55 4.29 -7.03
N ILE A 59 3.29 3.29 -7.54
CA ILE A 59 4.57 3.51 -8.22
C ILE A 59 4.37 4.43 -9.44
N THR A 60 3.25 4.29 -10.15
CA THR A 60 2.97 5.09 -11.34
C THR A 60 2.75 6.55 -10.99
N GLY A 61 1.86 6.84 -10.03
CA GLY A 61 1.52 8.19 -9.60
C GLY A 61 2.73 8.92 -8.99
N THR A 62 3.50 8.22 -8.17
CA THR A 62 4.72 8.77 -7.57
C THR A 62 5.78 9.09 -8.63
N THR A 63 6.02 8.19 -9.58
CA THR A 63 6.97 8.42 -10.67
C THR A 63 6.54 9.60 -11.54
N TRP A 64 5.25 9.68 -11.89
CA TRP A 64 4.71 10.81 -12.65
C TRP A 64 4.89 12.16 -11.94
N MET A 65 4.62 12.19 -10.63
CA MET A 65 4.82 13.39 -9.82
C MET A 65 6.29 13.83 -9.78
N VAL A 66 7.22 12.89 -9.63
CA VAL A 66 8.67 13.16 -9.67
C VAL A 66 9.09 13.70 -11.04
N VAL A 67 8.58 13.13 -12.14
CA VAL A 67 8.88 13.59 -13.50
C VAL A 67 8.39 15.01 -13.73
N ILE A 68 7.14 15.33 -13.34
CA ILE A 68 6.61 16.71 -13.43
C ILE A 68 7.47 17.67 -12.65
N LEU A 69 7.84 17.32 -11.42
CA LEU A 69 8.68 18.16 -10.56
C LEU A 69 10.06 18.39 -11.19
N PHE A 70 10.65 17.36 -11.82
CA PHE A 70 11.93 17.48 -12.50
C PHE A 70 11.85 18.35 -13.77
N LEU A 71 10.82 18.17 -14.59
CA LEU A 71 10.68 18.87 -15.86
C LEU A 71 10.26 20.34 -15.69
N TYR A 72 9.33 20.61 -14.79
CA TYR A 72 8.75 21.95 -14.62
C TYR A 72 9.33 22.71 -13.42
N GLY A 73 10.05 22.03 -12.53
CA GLY A 73 10.53 22.59 -11.28
C GLY A 73 9.39 22.93 -10.31
N LEU A 74 9.75 23.36 -9.09
CA LEU A 74 8.84 24.13 -8.25
C LEU A 74 8.79 25.54 -8.83
N LYS A 75 7.89 25.76 -9.79
CA LYS A 75 7.65 27.09 -10.32
C LYS A 75 6.94 27.90 -9.22
N SER A 76 7.66 28.83 -8.60
CA SER A 76 7.08 29.86 -7.73
C SER A 76 6.21 30.82 -8.52
#